data_AF-A0AAV7GE61-F1
#
_entry.id   AF-A0AAV7GE61-F1
#
_cell.length_a   1.000
_cell.length_b   1.000
_cell.length_c   1.000
_cell.angle_alpha   90.00
_cell.angle_beta   90.00
_cell.angle_gamma   90.00
#
_symmetry.space_group_name_H-M   'P 1'
#
loop_
_entity.id
_entity.type
_entity.pdbx_description
1 polymer ?
#
loop_
_entity_poly.entity_id
_entity_poly.type
_entity_poly.pdbx_seq_one_letter_code
_entity_poly.pdbx_strand_id
1 'polypeptide(L)'
;MASLKLHKRLAASLLNCGKGKVWLDPKELNHISFANSRQNIRKLVHEGFIIKKPEKIHSRSRSRRLAEAKRKGRHSGYGKRKGTMEARLPTKVLWMRKMRVLRRLLKKYRENNKIDKHVYHDMYVKVKGNAFKNKRVLMETIYKLKREKDGERTLFDQFDAKLGSFIRTADVCFVFAYCSIISILPCDVITMEAKFPTKVLWMRKMRVLRRLLNKYRENNKIDKHVYHYMYVKVKGNIFKNKRVLMETIYKSKREKDGEKTLFDQFDAKVSKKRKIIKYPCIMLIMFNYVYHVVNSKL
;
A
#
# COMPACT_ATOMS: atom_id res chain seq x y z
N MET A 1 -36.63 -78.01 15.64
CA MET A 1 -35.41 -77.19 15.44
C MET A 1 -35.26 -76.21 16.60
N ALA A 2 -34.05 -76.08 17.15
CA ALA A 2 -33.77 -75.13 18.24
C ALA A 2 -33.66 -73.68 17.73
N SER A 3 -34.11 -72.70 18.54
CA SER A 3 -34.11 -71.28 18.18
C SER A 3 -32.81 -70.58 18.62
N LEU A 4 -31.97 -70.17 17.67
CA LEU A 4 -30.70 -69.47 17.94
C LEU A 4 -30.83 -67.94 18.02
N LYS A 5 -32.05 -67.41 18.18
CA LYS A 5 -32.31 -65.95 18.25
C LYS A 5 -31.62 -65.29 19.45
N LEU A 6 -31.61 -65.96 20.61
CA LEU A 6 -30.94 -65.47 21.82
C LEU A 6 -29.43 -65.39 21.63
N HIS A 7 -28.81 -66.48 21.20
CA HIS A 7 -27.37 -66.60 20.95
C HIS A 7 -26.87 -65.51 20.00
N LYS A 8 -27.60 -65.28 18.90
CA LYS A 8 -27.27 -64.24 17.91
C LYS A 8 -27.40 -62.82 18.48
N ARG A 9 -28.33 -62.58 19.41
CA ARG A 9 -28.49 -61.29 20.13
C ARG A 9 -27.36 -61.08 21.15
N LEU A 10 -27.02 -62.09 21.93
CA LEU A 10 -25.95 -62.02 22.93
C LEU A 10 -24.59 -61.84 22.27
N ALA A 11 -24.29 -62.61 21.22
CA ALA A 11 -23.06 -62.49 20.44
C ALA A 11 -22.91 -61.12 19.79
N ALA A 12 -23.99 -60.56 19.23
CA ALA A 12 -24.00 -59.21 18.65
C ALA A 12 -23.63 -58.13 19.70
N SER A 13 -24.20 -58.25 20.90
CA SER A 13 -23.89 -57.34 22.03
C SER A 13 -22.45 -57.48 22.53
N LEU A 14 -21.86 -58.68 22.48
CA LEU A 14 -20.48 -58.91 22.93
C LEU A 14 -19.44 -58.47 21.89
N LEU A 15 -19.73 -58.66 20.60
CA LEU A 15 -18.83 -58.33 19.47
C LEU A 15 -19.00 -56.88 18.96
N ASN A 16 -19.85 -56.09 19.64
CA ASN A 16 -20.23 -54.73 19.26
C ASN A 16 -20.59 -54.64 17.77
N CYS A 17 -21.48 -55.52 17.32
CA CYS A 17 -21.89 -55.60 15.92
C CYS A 17 -23.40 -55.87 15.79
N GLY A 18 -23.96 -55.62 14.61
CA GLY A 18 -25.35 -56.00 14.33
C GLY A 18 -25.52 -57.51 14.18
N LYS A 19 -26.72 -58.03 14.47
CA LYS A 19 -27.07 -59.46 14.32
C LYS A 19 -26.70 -60.05 12.95
N GLY A 20 -26.74 -59.24 11.88
CA GLY A 20 -26.38 -59.67 10.52
C GLY A 20 -24.89 -59.99 10.33
N LYS A 21 -24.01 -59.45 11.19
CA LYS A 21 -22.56 -59.69 11.16
C LYS A 21 -22.12 -60.90 11.96
N VAL A 22 -22.94 -61.40 12.86
CA VAL A 22 -22.66 -62.63 13.60
C VAL A 22 -22.84 -63.83 12.65
N TRP A 23 -21.78 -64.62 12.52
CA TRP A 23 -21.80 -65.94 11.91
C TRP A 23 -21.76 -66.99 13.02
N LEU A 24 -22.59 -68.02 12.89
CA LEU A 24 -22.69 -69.17 13.77
C LEU A 24 -22.35 -70.39 12.93
N ASP A 25 -21.52 -71.29 13.46
CA ASP A 25 -21.16 -72.52 12.75
C ASP A 25 -22.39 -73.43 12.56
N PRO A 26 -22.74 -73.83 11.32
CA PRO A 26 -23.83 -74.76 11.06
C PRO A 26 -23.54 -76.21 11.47
N LYS A 27 -22.27 -76.60 11.69
CA LYS A 27 -21.91 -77.95 12.12
C LYS A 27 -22.12 -78.16 13.61
N GLU A 28 -21.79 -77.15 14.40
CA GLU A 28 -21.84 -77.18 15.87
C GLU A 28 -23.10 -76.50 16.45
N LEU A 29 -24.25 -76.66 15.78
CA LEU A 29 -25.50 -76.01 16.22
C LEU A 29 -25.95 -76.46 17.61
N ASN A 30 -25.75 -77.73 17.95
CA ASN A 30 -26.12 -78.28 19.25
C ASN A 30 -25.26 -77.66 20.36
N HIS A 31 -23.94 -77.59 20.17
CA HIS A 31 -23.01 -76.98 21.12
C HIS A 31 -23.32 -75.49 21.34
N ILE A 32 -23.62 -74.75 20.26
CA ILE A 32 -24.04 -73.34 20.36
C ILE A 32 -25.37 -73.21 21.11
N SER A 33 -26.32 -74.14 20.90
CA SER A 33 -27.65 -74.08 21.53
C SER A 33 -27.65 -74.28 23.05
N PHE A 34 -26.64 -74.95 23.62
CA PHE A 34 -26.51 -75.13 25.06
C PHE A 34 -25.95 -73.87 25.77
N ALA A 35 -25.47 -72.88 25.04
CA ALA A 35 -24.81 -71.69 25.59
C ALA A 35 -25.78 -70.54 25.95
N ASN A 36 -26.42 -70.64 27.12
CA ASN A 36 -27.44 -69.69 27.57
C ASN A 36 -26.89 -68.38 28.19
N SER A 37 -25.64 -68.36 28.69
CA SER A 37 -25.02 -67.21 29.35
C SER A 37 -24.06 -66.44 28.45
N ARG A 38 -23.91 -65.13 28.67
CA ARG A 38 -22.92 -64.28 27.97
C ARG A 38 -21.49 -64.80 28.12
N GLN A 39 -21.15 -65.38 29.27
CA GLN A 39 -19.82 -65.92 29.51
C GLN A 39 -19.54 -67.14 28.60
N ASN A 40 -20.54 -67.99 28.38
CA ASN A 40 -20.41 -69.16 27.50
C ASN A 40 -20.32 -68.73 26.03
N ILE A 41 -21.11 -67.74 25.60
CA ILE A 41 -20.97 -67.14 24.26
C ILE A 41 -19.57 -66.54 24.06
N ARG A 42 -18.96 -65.98 25.11
CA ARG A 42 -17.58 -65.45 25.04
C ARG A 42 -16.55 -66.56 24.80
N LYS A 43 -16.72 -67.73 25.41
CA LYS A 43 -15.90 -68.92 25.15
C LYS A 43 -16.04 -69.39 23.70
N LEU A 44 -17.28 -69.51 23.20
CA LEU A 44 -17.55 -69.88 21.80
C LEU A 44 -17.00 -68.89 20.77
N VAL A 45 -16.93 -67.59 21.10
CA VAL A 45 -16.28 -66.57 20.28
C VAL A 45 -14.76 -66.76 20.27
N HIS A 46 -14.16 -67.12 21.40
CA HIS A 46 -12.73 -67.36 21.52
C HIS A 46 -12.30 -68.65 20.79
N GLU A 47 -13.11 -69.70 20.90
CA GLU A 47 -12.93 -71.00 20.21
C GLU A 47 -13.21 -70.91 18.70
N GLY A 48 -13.88 -69.86 18.23
CA GLY A 48 -14.11 -69.61 16.80
C GLY A 48 -15.43 -70.16 16.23
N PHE A 49 -16.30 -70.75 17.04
CA PHE A 49 -17.64 -71.19 16.62
C PHE A 49 -18.58 -70.01 16.31
N ILE A 50 -18.30 -68.84 16.88
CA ILE A 50 -19.02 -67.58 16.62
C ILE A 50 -18.05 -66.53 16.12
N ILE A 51 -18.22 -66.11 14.87
CA ILE A 51 -17.30 -65.19 14.18
C ILE A 51 -18.01 -63.89 13.80
N LYS A 52 -17.30 -62.77 13.93
CA LYS A 52 -17.71 -61.49 13.34
C LYS A 52 -17.33 -61.47 11.85
N LYS A 53 -18.32 -61.57 10.97
CA LYS A 53 -18.11 -61.41 9.52
C LYS A 53 -17.54 -60.03 9.21
N PRO A 54 -16.60 -59.92 8.27
CA PRO A 54 -16.11 -58.63 7.82
C PRO A 54 -17.22 -57.76 7.21
N GLU A 55 -16.97 -56.44 7.16
CA GLU A 55 -17.87 -55.52 6.48
C GLU A 55 -17.86 -55.75 4.97
N LYS A 56 -19.00 -55.60 4.30
CA LYS A 56 -19.01 -55.63 2.83
C LYS A 56 -18.25 -54.39 2.35
N ILE A 57 -17.19 -54.60 1.57
CA ILE A 57 -16.29 -53.51 1.19
C ILE A 57 -16.95 -52.64 0.10
N HIS A 58 -17.14 -51.35 0.40
CA HIS A 58 -17.47 -50.35 -0.61
C HIS A 58 -16.19 -49.70 -1.17
N SER A 59 -15.74 -50.17 -2.34
CA SER A 59 -14.52 -49.66 -2.96
C SER A 59 -14.64 -48.18 -3.31
N ARG A 60 -13.65 -47.38 -2.87
CA ARG A 60 -13.52 -45.95 -3.20
C ARG A 60 -12.68 -45.67 -4.45
N SER A 61 -12.18 -46.71 -5.13
CA SER A 61 -11.27 -46.58 -6.28
C SER A 61 -11.86 -45.70 -7.40
N ARG A 62 -13.12 -45.95 -7.78
CA ARG A 62 -13.83 -45.16 -8.80
C ARG A 62 -13.98 -43.69 -8.40
N SER A 63 -14.37 -43.41 -7.16
CA SER A 63 -14.52 -42.05 -6.65
C SER A 63 -13.20 -41.29 -6.59
N ARG A 64 -12.09 -41.97 -6.22
CA ARG A 64 -10.74 -41.38 -6.21
C ARG A 64 -10.26 -41.04 -7.63
N ARG A 65 -10.43 -41.98 -8.57
CA ARG A 65 -10.10 -41.76 -10.00
C ARG A 65 -10.85 -40.56 -10.58
N LEU A 66 -12.14 -40.44 -10.28
CA LEU A 66 -12.95 -39.28 -10.71
C LEU A 66 -12.47 -37.98 -10.07
N ALA A 67 -12.13 -37.99 -8.77
CA ALA A 67 -11.64 -36.80 -8.08
C ALA A 67 -10.28 -36.32 -8.64
N GLU A 68 -9.38 -37.26 -8.97
CA GLU A 68 -8.12 -36.94 -9.64
C GLU A 68 -8.34 -36.35 -11.04
N ALA A 69 -9.23 -36.96 -11.84
CA ALA A 69 -9.58 -36.43 -13.16
C ALA A 69 -10.20 -35.03 -13.06
N LYS A 70 -11.08 -34.78 -12.08
CA LYS A 70 -11.65 -33.46 -11.80
C LYS A 70 -10.58 -32.43 -11.38
N ARG A 71 -9.58 -32.83 -10.59
CA ARG A 71 -8.45 -31.97 -10.21
C ARG A 71 -7.62 -31.55 -11.41
N LYS A 72 -7.48 -32.44 -12.41
CA LYS A 72 -6.86 -32.14 -13.72
C LYS A 72 -7.75 -31.28 -14.63
N GLY A 73 -8.95 -30.87 -14.20
CA GLY A 73 -9.87 -30.03 -14.96
C GLY A 73 -10.89 -30.78 -15.82
N ARG A 74 -10.87 -32.12 -15.84
CA ARG A 74 -11.86 -32.92 -16.59
C ARG A 74 -13.23 -32.86 -15.91
N HIS A 75 -14.29 -33.17 -16.66
CA HIS A 75 -15.69 -33.23 -16.17
C HIS A 75 -16.20 -31.93 -15.50
N SER A 76 -15.68 -30.76 -15.87
CA SER A 76 -16.02 -29.44 -15.27
C SER A 76 -16.66 -28.44 -16.25
N GLY A 77 -16.95 -28.88 -17.49
CA GLY A 77 -17.61 -28.08 -18.52
C GLY A 77 -19.07 -27.76 -18.19
N TYR A 78 -19.67 -26.82 -18.94
CA TYR A 78 -21.01 -26.26 -18.67
C TYR A 78 -22.10 -27.32 -18.51
N GLY A 79 -22.15 -28.34 -19.36
CA GLY A 79 -23.16 -29.41 -19.29
C GLY A 79 -23.11 -30.32 -18.05
N LYS A 80 -22.03 -30.27 -17.25
CA LYS A 80 -21.93 -30.99 -15.96
C LYS A 80 -22.12 -30.07 -14.75
N ARG A 81 -22.29 -28.77 -14.96
CA ARG A 81 -22.50 -27.81 -13.86
C ARG A 81 -23.96 -27.85 -13.45
N LYS A 82 -24.19 -28.07 -12.16
CA LYS A 82 -25.49 -27.93 -11.51
C LYS A 82 -25.40 -26.80 -10.48
N GLY A 83 -26.51 -26.11 -10.26
CA GLY A 83 -26.61 -24.94 -9.38
C GLY A 83 -26.02 -23.66 -9.99
N THR A 84 -26.33 -22.51 -9.37
CA THR A 84 -25.84 -21.20 -9.79
C THR A 84 -24.33 -21.03 -9.50
N MET A 85 -23.69 -20.04 -10.12
CA MET A 85 -22.29 -19.70 -9.86
C MET A 85 -22.04 -19.39 -8.38
N GLU A 86 -22.94 -18.61 -7.77
CA GLU A 86 -22.85 -18.20 -6.37
C GLU A 86 -23.01 -19.40 -5.42
N ALA A 87 -23.88 -20.37 -5.74
CA ALA A 87 -24.04 -21.59 -4.93
C ALA A 87 -22.80 -22.51 -5.00
N ARG A 88 -22.13 -22.57 -6.15
CA ARG A 88 -20.94 -23.44 -6.34
C ARG A 88 -19.71 -22.87 -5.63
N LEU A 89 -19.50 -21.55 -5.73
CA LEU A 89 -18.40 -20.86 -5.06
C LEU A 89 -18.79 -19.41 -4.78
N PRO A 90 -19.22 -19.09 -3.56
CA PRO A 90 -19.72 -17.76 -3.24
C PRO A 90 -18.69 -16.66 -3.47
N THR A 91 -19.13 -15.58 -4.13
CA THR A 91 -18.29 -14.43 -4.48
C THR A 91 -17.72 -13.77 -3.22
N LYS A 92 -18.51 -13.73 -2.14
CA LYS A 92 -18.08 -13.22 -0.82
C LYS A 92 -16.88 -14.00 -0.27
N VAL A 93 -16.86 -15.33 -0.41
CA VAL A 93 -15.75 -16.18 0.04
C VAL A 93 -14.50 -15.93 -0.79
N LEU A 94 -14.64 -15.77 -2.11
CA LEU A 94 -13.53 -15.40 -3.00
C LEU A 94 -12.92 -14.04 -2.62
N TRP A 95 -13.76 -13.03 -2.38
CA TRP A 95 -13.31 -11.71 -1.95
C TRP A 95 -12.56 -11.76 -0.61
N MET A 96 -13.10 -12.48 0.38
CA MET A 96 -12.42 -12.67 1.67
C MET A 96 -11.08 -13.38 1.54
N ARG A 97 -11.00 -14.46 0.75
CA ARG A 97 -9.74 -15.18 0.47
C ARG A 97 -8.71 -14.25 -0.16
N LYS A 98 -9.11 -13.47 -1.17
CA LYS A 98 -8.25 -12.50 -1.84
C LYS A 98 -7.72 -11.44 -0.87
N MET A 99 -8.60 -10.80 -0.09
CA MET A 99 -8.21 -9.78 0.88
C MET A 99 -7.21 -10.32 1.90
N ARG A 100 -7.45 -11.53 2.44
CA ARG A 100 -6.56 -12.17 3.40
C ARG A 100 -5.17 -12.47 2.81
N VAL A 101 -5.12 -12.97 1.56
CA VAL A 101 -3.85 -13.26 0.88
C VAL A 101 -3.03 -11.99 0.67
N LEU A 102 -3.63 -10.91 0.16
CA LEU A 102 -2.94 -9.66 -0.11
C LEU A 102 -2.46 -8.97 1.18
N ARG A 103 -3.31 -8.92 2.22
CA ARG A 103 -2.95 -8.31 3.51
C ARG A 103 -1.87 -9.10 4.24
N ARG A 104 -1.90 -10.43 4.19
CA ARG A 104 -0.85 -11.27 4.77
C ARG A 104 0.50 -11.05 4.07
N LEU A 105 0.49 -10.86 2.76
CA LEU A 105 1.71 -10.52 2.01
C LEU A 105 2.29 -9.18 2.46
N LEU A 106 1.46 -8.13 2.54
CA LEU A 106 1.89 -6.82 2.99
C LEU A 106 2.44 -6.86 4.42
N LYS A 107 1.78 -7.60 5.32
CA LYS A 107 2.25 -7.80 6.71
C LYS A 107 3.64 -8.45 6.73
N LYS A 108 3.81 -9.55 5.98
CA LYS A 108 5.11 -10.24 5.86
C LYS A 108 6.21 -9.33 5.31
N TYR A 109 5.90 -8.48 4.33
CA TYR A 109 6.89 -7.58 3.73
C TYR A 109 7.28 -6.44 4.68
N ARG A 110 6.36 -5.99 5.53
CA ARG A 110 6.64 -5.03 6.60
C ARG A 110 7.52 -5.64 7.69
N GLU A 111 7.20 -6.86 8.15
CA GLU A 111 7.99 -7.58 9.15
C GLU A 111 9.41 -7.89 8.65
N ASN A 112 9.57 -8.17 7.36
CA ASN A 112 10.88 -8.38 6.73
C ASN A 112 11.57 -7.07 6.33
N ASN A 113 11.07 -5.89 6.76
CA ASN A 113 11.61 -4.57 6.44
C ASN A 113 11.81 -4.28 4.94
N LYS A 114 11.04 -4.95 4.06
CA LYS A 114 11.06 -4.68 2.61
C LYS A 114 10.26 -3.44 2.24
N ILE A 115 9.27 -3.10 3.07
CA ILE A 115 8.34 -1.99 2.89
C ILE A 115 8.28 -1.21 4.19
N ASP A 116 8.35 0.12 4.09
CA ASP A 116 8.14 1.03 5.21
C ASP A 116 6.66 1.14 5.63
N LYS A 117 6.41 1.60 6.86
CA LYS A 117 5.06 1.81 7.44
C LYS A 117 4.18 2.67 6.54
N HIS A 118 4.72 3.73 5.94
CA HIS A 118 3.94 4.63 5.08
C HIS A 118 3.47 3.92 3.81
N VAL A 119 4.38 3.22 3.13
CA VAL A 119 4.05 2.46 1.92
C VAL A 119 3.09 1.31 2.24
N TYR A 120 3.23 0.66 3.40
CA TYR A 120 2.29 -0.36 3.85
C TYR A 120 0.86 0.20 3.99
N HIS A 121 0.70 1.37 4.58
CA HIS A 121 -0.62 1.98 4.76
C HIS A 121 -1.29 2.29 3.42
N ASP A 122 -0.58 2.92 2.50
CA ASP A 122 -1.09 3.25 1.16
C ASP A 122 -1.51 1.99 0.40
N MET A 123 -0.66 0.96 0.41
CA MET A 123 -0.97 -0.31 -0.24
C MET A 123 -2.15 -1.02 0.44
N TYR A 124 -2.28 -0.92 1.76
CA TYR A 124 -3.39 -1.52 2.50
C TYR A 124 -4.74 -0.91 2.09
N VAL A 125 -4.81 0.42 1.97
CA VAL A 125 -6.02 1.12 1.52
C VAL A 125 -6.34 0.77 0.07
N LYS A 126 -5.34 0.74 -0.83
CA LYS A 126 -5.51 0.31 -2.23
C LYS A 126 -5.99 -1.14 -2.35
N VAL A 127 -5.49 -2.05 -1.50
CA VAL A 127 -6.00 -3.43 -1.41
C VAL A 127 -7.46 -3.45 -0.96
N LYS A 128 -7.83 -2.68 0.07
CA LYS A 128 -9.22 -2.56 0.54
C LYS A 128 -10.13 -2.05 -0.59
N GLY A 129 -9.65 -1.08 -1.38
CA GLY A 129 -10.32 -0.55 -2.57
C GLY A 129 -10.32 -1.48 -3.78
N ASN A 130 -9.85 -2.73 -3.67
CA ASN A 130 -9.85 -3.72 -4.75
C ASN A 130 -9.04 -3.31 -6.00
N ALA A 131 -8.04 -2.43 -5.84
CA ALA A 131 -7.15 -2.01 -6.92
C ALA A 131 -6.32 -3.19 -7.47
N PHE A 132 -6.02 -4.18 -6.62
CA PHE A 132 -5.23 -5.35 -6.99
C PHE A 132 -6.10 -6.60 -7.10
N LYS A 133 -6.06 -7.27 -8.27
CA LYS A 133 -6.78 -8.53 -8.49
C LYS A 133 -5.99 -9.74 -8.00
N ASN A 134 -4.68 -9.77 -8.28
CA ASN A 134 -3.81 -10.91 -8.02
C ASN A 134 -2.62 -10.51 -7.14
N LYS A 135 -2.05 -11.50 -6.44
CA LYS A 135 -0.83 -11.33 -5.64
C LYS A 135 0.33 -10.81 -6.48
N ARG A 136 0.48 -11.30 -7.71
CA ARG A 136 1.53 -10.90 -8.66
C ARG A 136 1.51 -9.38 -8.92
N VAL A 137 0.34 -8.86 -9.28
CA VAL A 137 0.15 -7.42 -9.57
C VAL A 137 0.54 -6.56 -8.37
N LEU A 138 0.15 -6.97 -7.15
CA LEU A 138 0.58 -6.27 -5.94
C LEU A 138 2.10 -6.29 -5.74
N MET A 139 2.76 -7.42 -6.03
CA MET A 139 4.22 -7.49 -5.92
C MET A 139 4.91 -6.59 -6.95
N GLU A 140 4.42 -6.58 -8.18
CA GLU A 140 4.95 -5.73 -9.27
C GLU A 140 4.83 -4.24 -8.92
N THR A 141 3.69 -3.80 -8.38
CA THR A 141 3.52 -2.41 -7.97
C THR A 141 4.43 -2.03 -6.81
N ILE A 142 4.63 -2.92 -5.83
CA ILE A 142 5.58 -2.69 -4.74
C ILE A 142 7.02 -2.56 -5.28
N TYR A 143 7.44 -3.45 -6.18
CA TYR A 143 8.76 -3.37 -6.78
C TYR A 143 8.96 -2.11 -7.62
N LYS A 144 7.94 -1.70 -8.39
CA LYS A 144 7.95 -0.45 -9.14
C LYS A 144 8.13 0.76 -8.21
N LEU A 145 7.30 0.86 -7.17
CA LEU A 145 7.38 1.95 -6.19
C LEU A 145 8.70 1.96 -5.43
N LYS A 146 9.27 0.79 -5.15
CA LYS A 146 10.57 0.69 -4.50
C LYS A 146 11.67 1.23 -5.41
N ARG A 147 11.69 0.86 -6.70
CA ARG A 147 12.66 1.39 -7.67
C ARG A 147 12.57 2.90 -7.84
N GLU A 148 11.35 3.44 -7.88
CA GLU A 148 11.11 4.89 -7.95
C GLU A 148 11.67 5.60 -6.71
N LYS A 149 11.37 5.08 -5.50
CA LYS A 149 11.90 5.63 -4.24
C LYS A 149 13.41 5.52 -4.11
N ASP A 150 13.99 4.40 -4.51
CA ASP A 150 15.44 4.20 -4.46
C ASP A 150 16.14 5.17 -5.45
N GLY A 151 15.55 5.42 -6.62
CA GLY A 151 16.02 6.42 -7.58
C GLY A 151 15.92 7.86 -7.07
N GLU A 152 14.82 8.23 -6.41
CA GLU A 152 14.66 9.54 -5.78
C GLU A 152 15.70 9.76 -4.67
N ARG A 153 15.96 8.71 -3.88
CA ARG A 153 16.93 8.75 -2.79
C ARG A 153 18.35 8.94 -3.28
N THR A 154 18.78 8.21 -4.32
CA THR A 154 20.13 8.38 -4.86
C THR A 154 20.34 9.76 -5.46
N LEU A 155 19.34 10.32 -6.14
CA LEU A 155 19.38 11.70 -6.62
C LEU A 155 19.51 12.70 -5.46
N PHE A 156 18.71 12.54 -4.41
CA PHE A 156 18.78 13.38 -3.21
C PHE A 156 20.16 13.31 -2.55
N ASP A 157 20.70 12.10 -2.36
CA ASP A 157 22.02 11.88 -1.77
C ASP A 157 23.15 12.52 -2.63
N GLN A 158 23.02 12.50 -3.97
CA GLN A 158 23.95 13.20 -4.87
C GLN A 158 23.87 14.74 -4.72
N PHE A 159 22.67 15.30 -4.59
CA PHE A 159 22.49 16.74 -4.35
C PHE A 159 23.08 17.16 -3.00
N ASP A 160 22.83 16.40 -1.95
CA ASP A 160 23.37 16.65 -0.61
C ASP A 160 24.90 16.52 -0.59
N ALA A 161 25.48 15.54 -1.28
CA ALA A 161 26.93 15.41 -1.42
C ALA A 161 27.57 16.62 -2.13
N LYS A 162 26.93 17.14 -3.19
CA LYS A 162 27.37 18.37 -3.89
C LYS A 162 27.24 19.63 -3.02
N LEU A 163 26.20 19.73 -2.21
CA LEU A 163 26.06 20.83 -1.25
C LEU A 163 27.08 20.74 -0.11
N GLY A 164 27.39 19.52 0.35
CA GLY A 164 28.40 19.25 1.38
C GLY A 164 29.83 19.53 0.92
N SER A 165 30.17 19.27 -0.35
CA SER A 165 31.48 19.64 -0.91
C SER A 165 31.65 21.15 -1.05
N PHE A 166 30.58 21.90 -1.34
CA PHE A 166 30.60 23.36 -1.40
C PHE A 166 30.86 24.02 -0.03
N ILE A 167 30.49 23.37 1.07
CA ILE A 167 30.76 23.83 2.44
C ILE A 167 32.21 23.53 2.86
N ARG A 168 32.84 22.47 2.34
CA ARG A 168 34.27 22.16 2.62
C ARG A 168 35.27 23.03 1.88
N THR A 169 34.88 23.65 0.76
CA THR A 169 35.73 24.63 0.04
C THR A 169 35.57 26.06 0.54
N ALA A 170 34.63 26.32 1.46
CA ALA A 170 34.45 27.63 2.08
C ALA A 170 35.21 27.79 3.42
N ASP A 171 35.80 26.71 3.97
CA ASP A 171 36.55 26.71 5.22
C ASP A 171 38.06 26.46 5.03
N VAL A 172 38.67 26.95 3.93
CA VAL A 172 40.15 26.98 3.76
C VAL A 172 40.68 28.41 3.54
N CYS A 173 39.85 29.46 3.67
CA CYS A 173 40.28 30.86 3.50
C CYS A 173 39.98 31.79 4.68
N PHE A 174 39.65 31.28 5.87
CA PHE A 174 39.29 32.14 7.02
C PHE A 174 39.84 31.67 8.38
N VAL A 175 41.08 31.18 8.41
CA VAL A 175 41.76 30.81 9.68
C VAL A 175 43.08 31.60 9.90
N PHE A 176 43.36 32.65 9.13
CA PHE A 176 44.61 33.44 9.30
C PHE A 176 44.44 34.89 9.78
N ALA A 177 43.24 35.31 10.19
CA ALA A 177 43.05 36.63 10.81
C ALA A 177 42.12 36.48 12.01
N TYR A 178 42.51 37.03 13.16
CA TYR A 178 41.94 36.82 14.51
C TYR A 178 42.56 35.69 15.35
N CYS A 179 43.89 35.63 15.37
CA CYS A 179 44.65 35.15 16.53
C CYS A 179 45.39 36.33 17.16
N SER A 180 44.64 37.24 17.79
CA SER A 180 45.13 38.29 18.68
C SER A 180 43.91 38.80 19.44
N ILE A 181 43.98 38.85 20.76
CA ILE A 181 42.89 39.18 21.71
C ILE A 181 42.06 37.96 22.14
N ILE A 182 42.65 37.17 23.05
CA ILE A 182 42.16 36.96 24.44
C ILE A 182 42.96 35.78 25.02
N SER A 183 44.01 36.12 25.75
CA SER A 183 44.53 35.36 26.89
C SER A 183 44.10 36.09 28.16
N ILE A 184 44.04 35.39 29.31
CA ILE A 184 43.47 35.77 30.63
C ILE A 184 42.00 35.29 30.72
N LEU A 185 41.56 34.28 31.48
CA LEU A 185 42.07 33.49 32.62
C LEU A 185 41.34 32.10 32.62
N PRO A 186 41.91 31.06 33.27
CA PRO A 186 41.29 29.76 33.47
C PRO A 186 40.55 29.66 34.82
N CYS A 187 39.44 28.91 34.86
CA CYS A 187 39.04 28.02 35.96
C CYS A 187 37.69 27.36 35.66
N ASP A 188 37.76 26.05 35.44
CA ASP A 188 36.95 24.99 36.07
C ASP A 188 35.41 25.05 36.08
N VAL A 189 34.87 23.99 35.44
CA VAL A 189 33.79 23.12 35.91
C VAL A 189 32.43 23.77 36.18
N ILE A 190 31.47 23.48 35.28
CA ILE A 190 30.16 22.88 35.62
C ILE A 190 29.52 22.42 34.29
N THR A 191 29.46 21.10 34.12
CA THR A 191 28.46 20.46 33.27
C THR A 191 27.08 20.77 33.82
N MET A 192 26.20 21.44 33.05
CA MET A 192 24.75 21.20 33.05
C MET A 192 24.14 21.71 31.75
N GLU A 193 23.59 20.78 30.96
CA GLU A 193 22.70 21.06 29.83
C GLU A 193 21.43 21.80 30.33
N ALA A 194 21.44 23.13 30.32
CA ALA A 194 20.21 23.90 30.44
C ALA A 194 19.54 24.02 29.05
N LYS A 195 18.79 23.00 28.63
CA LYS A 195 17.86 23.11 27.50
C LYS A 195 16.79 24.16 27.85
N PHE A 196 16.94 25.37 27.32
CA PHE A 196 15.87 26.38 27.34
C PHE A 196 14.56 25.77 26.80
N PRO A 197 13.38 26.08 27.40
CA PRO A 197 12.11 25.58 26.90
C PRO A 197 11.95 25.95 25.42
N THR A 198 11.64 24.97 24.56
CA THR A 198 11.48 25.16 23.11
C THR A 198 10.54 26.31 22.75
N LYS A 199 9.57 26.62 23.63
CA LYS A 199 8.65 27.76 23.53
C LYS A 199 9.34 29.12 23.59
N VAL A 200 10.35 29.30 24.45
CA VAL A 200 11.08 30.58 24.61
C VAL A 200 12.02 30.82 23.41
N LEU A 201 12.70 29.77 22.94
CA LEU A 201 13.50 29.81 21.72
C LEU A 201 12.64 30.15 20.49
N TRP A 202 11.46 29.55 20.39
CA TRP A 202 10.48 29.86 19.33
C TRP A 202 10.00 31.31 19.37
N MET A 203 9.67 31.85 20.55
CA MET A 203 9.23 33.25 20.69
C MET A 203 10.32 34.27 20.36
N ARG A 204 11.56 34.06 20.84
CA ARG A 204 12.70 34.95 20.52
C ARG A 204 12.98 34.97 19.03
N LYS A 205 12.99 33.79 18.39
CA LYS A 205 13.20 33.64 16.95
C LYS A 205 12.08 34.27 16.11
N MET A 206 10.82 34.08 16.49
CA MET A 206 9.68 34.73 15.82
C MET A 206 9.79 36.25 15.82
N ARG A 207 10.20 36.84 16.96
CA ARG A 207 10.37 38.29 17.09
C ARG A 207 11.43 38.82 16.11
N VAL A 208 12.55 38.12 15.97
CA VAL A 208 13.62 38.47 15.03
C VAL A 208 13.16 38.37 13.57
N LEU A 209 12.48 37.28 13.20
CA LEU A 209 12.00 37.08 11.82
C LEU A 209 10.92 38.09 11.42
N ARG A 210 10.00 38.43 12.34
CA ARG A 210 8.96 39.44 12.08
C ARG A 210 9.54 40.85 11.97
N ARG A 211 10.49 41.23 12.83
CA ARG A 211 11.19 42.52 12.73
C ARG A 211 11.92 42.65 11.38
N LEU A 212 12.51 41.56 10.89
CA LEU A 212 13.14 41.54 9.58
C LEU A 212 12.13 41.75 8.44
N LEU A 213 11.00 41.03 8.45
CA LEU A 213 9.96 41.20 7.43
C LEU A 213 9.39 42.62 7.42
N ASN A 214 9.19 43.23 8.59
CA ASN A 214 8.75 44.63 8.69
C ASN A 214 9.79 45.58 8.11
N LYS A 215 11.07 45.45 8.50
CA LYS A 215 12.16 46.26 7.94
C LYS A 215 12.26 46.13 6.42
N TYR A 216 12.00 44.95 5.86
CA TYR A 216 12.02 44.75 4.41
C TYR A 216 10.80 45.32 3.70
N ARG A 217 9.64 45.36 4.36
CA ARG A 217 8.43 46.01 3.85
C ARG A 217 8.54 47.52 3.89
N GLU A 218 9.06 48.08 4.97
CA GLU A 218 9.30 49.53 5.13
C GLU A 218 10.30 50.05 4.09
N ASN A 219 11.32 49.25 3.77
CA ASN A 219 12.28 49.57 2.70
C ASN A 219 11.77 49.23 1.28
N ASN A 220 10.47 48.92 1.11
CA ASN A 220 9.85 48.53 -0.16
C ASN A 220 10.58 47.41 -0.93
N LYS A 221 11.33 46.53 -0.23
CA LYS A 221 12.06 45.42 -0.85
C LYS A 221 11.16 44.24 -1.20
N ILE A 222 9.94 44.21 -0.63
CA ILE A 222 8.98 43.11 -0.72
C ILE A 222 7.56 43.68 -0.88
N ASP A 223 6.80 43.17 -1.86
CA ASP A 223 5.40 43.55 -2.06
C ASP A 223 4.49 43.13 -0.91
N LYS A 224 3.35 43.83 -0.76
CA LYS A 224 2.29 43.52 0.22
C LYS A 224 1.87 42.05 0.22
N HIS A 225 1.69 41.45 -0.96
CA HIS A 225 1.28 40.04 -1.11
C HIS A 225 2.36 39.05 -0.67
N VAL A 226 3.63 39.34 -1.00
CA VAL A 226 4.76 38.49 -0.60
C VAL A 226 5.01 38.62 0.91
N TYR A 227 4.86 39.82 1.47
CA TYR A 227 4.93 40.04 2.92
C TYR A 227 3.87 39.21 3.66
N HIS A 228 2.62 39.23 3.21
CA HIS A 228 1.53 38.47 3.86
C HIS A 228 1.80 36.96 3.83
N TYR A 229 2.19 36.43 2.67
CA TYR A 229 2.53 35.02 2.51
C TYR A 229 3.69 34.59 3.43
N MET A 230 4.76 35.39 3.48
CA MET A 230 5.92 35.09 4.33
C MET A 230 5.60 35.25 5.82
N TYR A 231 4.74 36.20 6.18
CA TYR A 231 4.28 36.40 7.56
C TYR A 231 3.51 35.18 8.10
N VAL A 232 2.60 34.60 7.29
CA VAL A 232 1.86 33.38 7.65
C VAL A 232 2.82 32.20 7.81
N LYS A 233 3.80 32.05 6.93
CA LYS A 233 4.81 30.96 7.01
C LYS A 233 5.75 31.10 8.22
N VAL A 234 6.14 32.32 8.59
CA VAL A 234 6.87 32.58 9.84
C VAL A 234 6.00 32.24 11.06
N LYS A 235 4.69 32.49 11.00
CA LYS A 235 3.74 32.09 12.05
C LYS A 235 3.65 30.57 12.21
N GLY A 236 3.74 29.83 11.10
CA GLY A 236 3.70 28.35 11.06
C GLY A 236 5.02 27.62 11.39
N ASN A 237 6.03 28.31 11.93
CA ASN A 237 7.34 27.73 12.30
C ASN A 237 8.14 27.06 11.15
N ILE A 238 7.85 27.42 9.90
CA ILE A 238 8.48 26.80 8.72
C ILE A 238 9.96 27.23 8.59
N PHE A 239 10.28 28.45 9.01
CA PHE A 239 11.63 28.99 8.88
C PHE A 239 12.47 28.68 10.12
N LYS A 240 13.54 27.90 9.95
CA LYS A 240 14.46 27.53 11.03
C LYS A 240 15.38 28.68 11.44
N ASN A 241 15.89 29.45 10.47
CA ASN A 241 16.85 30.54 10.68
C ASN A 241 16.52 31.75 9.79
N LYS A 242 17.08 32.93 10.12
CA LYS A 242 16.96 34.17 9.32
C LYS A 242 17.41 33.97 7.87
N ARG A 243 18.48 33.21 7.65
CA ARG A 243 19.03 32.89 6.32
C ARG A 243 18.00 32.18 5.44
N VAL A 244 17.31 31.17 5.97
CA VAL A 244 16.31 30.38 5.24
C VAL A 244 15.11 31.25 4.81
N LEU A 245 14.68 32.18 5.67
CA LEU A 245 13.65 33.16 5.32
C LEU A 245 14.13 34.07 4.17
N MET A 246 15.36 34.57 4.25
CA MET A 246 15.95 35.42 3.22
C MET A 246 16.08 34.72 1.86
N GLU A 247 16.57 33.48 1.84
CA GLU A 247 16.66 32.66 0.62
C GLU A 247 15.29 32.45 -0.03
N THR A 248 14.26 32.22 0.79
CA THR A 248 12.89 32.03 0.29
C THR A 248 12.32 33.33 -0.28
N ILE A 249 12.63 34.47 0.33
CA ILE A 249 12.24 35.80 -0.19
C ILE A 249 12.89 36.05 -1.55
N TYR A 250 14.20 35.80 -1.69
CA TYR A 250 14.90 35.98 -2.97
C TYR A 250 14.42 34.99 -4.04
N LYS A 251 14.11 33.75 -3.66
CA LYS A 251 13.54 32.76 -4.58
C LYS A 251 12.15 33.19 -5.10
N SER A 252 11.25 33.58 -4.20
CA SER A 252 9.93 34.06 -4.59
C SER A 252 9.96 35.37 -5.40
N LYS A 253 10.99 36.21 -5.18
CA LYS A 253 11.20 37.40 -6.01
C LYS A 253 11.63 37.04 -7.43
N ARG A 254 12.61 36.13 -7.58
CA ARG A 254 13.03 35.62 -8.91
C ARG A 254 11.89 34.94 -9.67
N GLU A 255 11.06 34.17 -8.99
CA GLU A 255 9.89 33.51 -9.60
C GLU A 255 8.88 34.53 -10.12
N LYS A 256 8.56 35.56 -9.33
CA LYS A 256 7.70 36.68 -9.77
C LYS A 256 8.28 37.49 -10.92
N ASP A 257 9.58 37.80 -10.87
CA ASP A 257 10.26 38.52 -11.94
C ASP A 257 10.25 37.68 -13.24
N GLY A 258 10.44 36.35 -13.12
CA GLY A 258 10.29 35.39 -14.22
C GLY A 258 8.87 35.34 -14.81
N GLU A 259 7.84 35.29 -13.98
CA GLU A 259 6.44 35.33 -14.44
C GLU A 259 6.11 36.66 -15.13
N LYS A 260 6.59 37.79 -14.59
CA LYS A 260 6.37 39.12 -15.17
C LYS A 260 7.03 39.24 -16.55
N THR A 261 8.28 38.78 -16.68
CA THR A 261 8.98 38.79 -17.98
C THR A 261 8.30 37.90 -19.03
N LEU A 262 7.77 36.73 -18.65
CA LEU A 262 6.98 35.88 -19.54
C LEU A 262 5.66 36.54 -19.96
N PHE A 263 4.99 37.21 -19.02
CA PHE A 263 3.77 37.96 -19.29
C PHE A 263 4.03 39.15 -20.24
N ASP A 264 5.08 39.92 -19.99
CA ASP A 264 5.50 41.04 -20.85
C ASP A 264 5.87 40.56 -22.26
N GLN A 265 6.54 39.40 -22.39
CA GLN A 265 6.82 38.76 -23.69
C GLN A 265 5.53 38.31 -24.40
N PHE A 266 4.54 37.81 -23.67
CA PHE A 266 3.24 37.43 -24.21
C PHE A 266 2.45 38.66 -24.69
N ASP A 267 2.37 39.73 -23.90
CA ASP A 267 1.71 40.98 -24.27
C ASP A 267 2.41 41.69 -25.43
N ALA A 268 3.75 41.62 -25.52
CA ALA A 268 4.49 42.08 -26.68
C ALA A 268 4.15 41.29 -27.96
N LYS A 269 3.92 39.98 -27.86
CA LYS A 269 3.44 39.15 -28.99
C LYS A 269 2.00 39.48 -29.37
N VAL A 270 1.11 39.67 -28.39
CA VAL A 270 -0.31 40.02 -28.63
C VAL A 270 -0.44 41.41 -29.25
N SER A 271 0.33 42.39 -28.79
CA SER A 271 0.34 43.75 -29.35
C SER A 271 0.91 43.80 -30.77
N LYS A 272 1.96 43.01 -31.09
CA LYS A 272 2.42 42.81 -32.47
C LYS A 272 1.32 42.21 -33.36
N LYS A 273 0.61 41.19 -32.86
CA LYS A 273 -0.51 40.56 -33.59
C LYS A 273 -1.68 41.52 -33.81
N ARG A 274 -2.04 42.36 -32.82
CA ARG A 274 -3.06 43.42 -32.96
C ARG A 274 -2.64 44.52 -33.97
N LYS A 275 -1.35 44.88 -34.02
CA LYS A 275 -0.83 45.79 -35.07
C LYS A 275 -0.95 45.18 -36.46
N ILE A 276 -0.61 43.90 -36.62
CA ILE A 276 -0.76 43.16 -37.89
C ILE A 276 -2.23 43.09 -38.35
N ILE A 277 -3.20 42.95 -37.43
CA ILE A 277 -4.63 42.90 -37.76
C ILE A 277 -5.22 44.31 -38.08
N LYS A 278 -4.59 45.41 -37.66
CA LYS A 278 -5.02 46.78 -38.01
C LYS A 278 -4.70 47.19 -39.46
N TYR A 279 -3.67 46.63 -40.09
CA TYR A 279 -3.29 46.94 -41.48
C TYR A 279 -4.20 46.31 -42.57
N PRO A 280 -4.81 45.11 -42.42
CA PRO A 280 -5.76 44.58 -43.41
C PRO A 280 -7.14 45.26 -43.35
N CYS A 281 -7.58 45.79 -42.19
CA CYS A 281 -8.86 46.51 -42.10
C CYS A 281 -8.85 47.85 -42.85
N ILE A 282 -7.73 48.58 -42.87
CA ILE A 282 -7.62 49.85 -43.62
C ILE A 282 -7.60 49.57 -45.13
N MET A 283 -6.95 48.48 -45.57
CA MET A 283 -6.93 48.07 -46.97
C MET A 283 -8.30 47.61 -47.48
N LEU A 284 -9.11 46.92 -46.64
CA LEU A 284 -10.48 46.54 -47.03
C LEU A 284 -11.44 47.72 -47.14
N ILE A 285 -11.26 48.78 -46.33
CA ILE A 285 -12.07 50.01 -46.42
C ILE A 285 -11.73 50.78 -47.70
N MET A 286 -10.45 50.84 -48.08
CA MET A 286 -10.01 51.44 -49.35
C MET A 286 -10.48 50.64 -50.58
N PHE A 287 -10.48 49.31 -50.51
CA PHE A 287 -10.95 48.47 -51.62
C PHE A 287 -12.47 48.58 -51.84
N ASN A 288 -13.27 48.67 -50.76
CA ASN A 288 -14.71 48.90 -50.87
C ASN A 288 -15.04 50.31 -51.40
N TYR A 289 -14.27 51.34 -51.05
CA TYR A 289 -14.49 52.69 -51.57
C TYR A 289 -14.21 52.77 -53.09
N VAL A 290 -13.17 52.09 -53.58
CA VAL A 290 -12.88 52.01 -55.02
C VAL A 290 -13.92 51.19 -55.78
N TYR A 291 -14.38 50.06 -55.23
CA TYR A 291 -15.44 49.24 -55.86
C TYR A 291 -16.78 49.99 -55.97
N HIS A 292 -17.13 50.82 -54.97
CA HIS A 292 -18.38 51.58 -54.97
C HIS A 292 -18.35 52.76 -55.95
N VAL A 293 -17.20 53.42 -56.13
CA VAL A 293 -17.04 54.54 -57.07
C VAL A 293 -17.03 54.07 -58.54
N VAL A 294 -16.47 52.88 -58.82
CA VAL A 294 -16.43 52.34 -60.19
C VAL A 294 -17.80 51.81 -60.65
N ASN A 295 -18.60 51.21 -59.76
CA ASN A 295 -19.95 50.72 -60.12
C ASN A 295 -21.06 51.78 -60.11
N SER A 296 -20.77 53.03 -59.72
CA SER A 296 -21.76 54.13 -59.74
C SER A 296 -21.74 54.93 -61.05
N LYS A 297 -20.94 54.51 -62.06
CA LYS A 297 -20.80 55.16 -63.38
C LYS A 297 -21.09 54.22 -64.56
N LEU A 298 -21.86 53.16 -64.33
CA LEU A 298 -22.49 52.33 -65.37
C LEU A 298 -24.00 52.34 -65.19
#